data_AF-A0A4R7SXS4-F1
#
_entry.id   AF-A0A4R7SXS4-F1
#
_cell.length_a   1.000
_cell.length_b   1.000
_cell.length_c   1.000
_cell.angle_alpha   90.00
_cell.angle_beta   90.00
_cell.angle_gamma   90.00
#
_symmetry.space_group_name_H-M   'P 1'
#
loop_
_entity.id
_entity.type
_entity.pdbx_description
1 polymer ?
#
loop_
_entity_poly.entity_id
_entity_poly.type
_entity_poly.pdbx_seq_one_letter_code
_entity_poly.pdbx_strand_id
1 'polypeptide(L)'
;MPEGIDQETLDRAYARLAEYHNEDLPDGLPAMTAETFAGYQVTPYEEWLIFNSADGFTNQTFLVSDEMVYESPGWQSYEDALTEARALKAAGATRRPEDPDDEDDDDEDDEDDD
;
A
#
# COMPACT_ATOMS: atom_id res chain seq x y z
N MET A 1 -14.34 15.91 5.47
CA MET A 1 -15.00 14.61 5.24
C MET A 1 -15.04 14.41 3.74
N PRO A 2 -14.41 13.37 3.18
CA PRO A 2 -14.58 13.04 1.77
C PRO A 2 -16.06 12.74 1.50
N GLU A 3 -16.62 13.34 0.46
CA GLU A 3 -18.05 13.20 0.13
C GLU A 3 -18.36 11.74 -0.24
N GLY A 4 -19.36 11.14 0.40
CA GLY A 4 -19.83 9.79 0.07
C GLY A 4 -19.20 8.62 0.85
N ILE A 5 -18.31 8.87 1.82
CA ILE A 5 -17.79 7.83 2.72
C ILE A 5 -18.40 8.00 4.11
N ASP A 6 -18.99 6.94 4.64
CA ASP A 6 -19.43 6.92 6.05
C ASP A 6 -18.22 6.90 7.00
N GLN A 7 -18.32 7.62 8.11
CA GLN A 7 -17.23 7.78 9.06
C GLN A 7 -16.75 6.44 9.62
N GLU A 8 -17.65 5.48 9.88
CA GLU A 8 -17.30 4.16 10.41
C GLU A 8 -16.47 3.36 9.39
N THR A 9 -16.77 3.49 8.10
CA THR A 9 -15.97 2.85 7.04
C THR A 9 -14.59 3.49 6.93
N LEU A 10 -14.53 4.81 7.03
CA LEU A 10 -13.27 5.55 6.97
C LEU A 10 -12.36 5.22 8.16
N ASP A 11 -12.89 5.20 9.40
CA ASP A 11 -12.15 4.82 10.60
C ASP A 11 -11.63 3.39 10.54
N ARG A 12 -12.44 2.45 10.03
CA ARG A 12 -12.00 1.06 9.80
C ARG A 12 -10.86 0.96 8.81
N ALA A 13 -10.92 1.71 7.71
CA ALA A 13 -9.85 1.70 6.72
C ALA A 13 -8.55 2.34 7.26
N TYR A 14 -8.64 3.41 8.05
CA TYR A 14 -7.47 3.96 8.73
C TYR A 14 -6.85 2.96 9.72
N ALA A 15 -7.67 2.26 10.50
CA ALA A 15 -7.20 1.22 11.41
C ALA A 15 -6.51 0.09 10.64
N ARG A 16 -7.12 -0.38 9.53
CA ARG A 16 -6.57 -1.45 8.70
C ARG A 16 -5.23 -1.08 8.07
N LEU A 17 -5.09 0.16 7.61
CA LEU A 17 -3.84 0.67 7.06
C LEU A 17 -2.76 0.77 8.15
N ALA A 18 -3.12 1.18 9.36
CA ALA A 18 -2.21 1.19 10.50
C ALA A 18 -1.76 -0.22 10.89
N GLU A 19 -2.69 -1.18 10.93
CA GLU A 19 -2.38 -2.60 11.16
C GLU A 19 -1.36 -3.10 10.14
N TYR A 20 -1.61 -2.87 8.85
CA TYR A 20 -0.69 -3.26 7.77
C TYR A 20 0.74 -2.75 7.99
N HIS A 21 0.91 -1.46 8.32
CA HIS A 21 2.25 -0.90 8.59
C HIS A 21 2.89 -1.41 9.89
N ASN A 22 2.07 -1.87 10.83
CA ASN A 22 2.54 -2.39 12.11
C ASN A 22 2.91 -3.88 12.07
N GLU A 23 2.42 -4.65 11.09
CA GLU A 23 2.69 -6.09 10.97
C GLU A 23 4.20 -6.41 10.89
N ASP A 24 4.95 -5.60 10.12
CA ASP A 24 6.38 -5.78 9.92
C ASP A 24 7.22 -4.68 10.62
N LEU A 25 6.63 -3.98 11.59
CA LEU A 25 7.30 -2.88 12.28
C LEU A 25 8.45 -3.40 13.16
N PRO A 26 9.69 -2.91 12.95
CA PRO A 26 10.82 -3.25 13.79
C PRO A 26 10.60 -2.90 15.27
N ASP A 27 11.12 -3.75 16.15
CA ASP A 27 11.06 -3.55 17.59
C ASP A 27 11.72 -2.22 18.01
N GLY A 28 11.05 -1.46 18.87
CA GLY A 28 11.52 -0.15 19.34
C GLY A 28 11.11 1.07 18.49
N LEU A 29 10.42 0.87 17.36
CA LEU A 29 9.79 1.97 16.61
C LEU A 29 8.38 2.27 17.13
N PRO A 30 7.92 3.53 17.06
CA PRO A 30 6.56 3.88 17.43
C PRO A 30 5.55 3.26 16.44
N ALA A 31 4.54 2.58 16.98
CA ALA A 31 3.45 2.04 16.18
C ALA A 31 2.70 3.13 15.42
N MET A 32 2.35 2.82 14.17
CA MET A 32 1.46 3.63 13.36
C MET A 32 0.05 3.57 13.95
N THR A 33 -0.69 4.67 13.86
CA THR A 33 -2.08 4.78 14.31
C THR A 33 -2.95 5.34 13.20
N ALA A 34 -4.28 5.22 13.33
CA ALA A 34 -5.22 5.84 12.39
C ALA A 34 -4.95 7.35 12.20
N GLU A 35 -4.54 8.04 13.27
CA GLU A 35 -4.22 9.48 13.26
C GLU A 35 -3.03 9.81 12.36
N THR A 36 -2.07 8.88 12.20
CA THR A 36 -0.92 9.03 11.29
C THR A 36 -1.38 9.27 9.85
N PHE A 37 -2.48 8.64 9.45
CA PHE A 37 -2.99 8.66 8.09
C PHE A 37 -4.08 9.72 7.86
N ALA A 38 -4.51 10.43 8.90
CA ALA A 38 -5.60 11.41 8.80
C ALA A 38 -5.33 12.57 7.81
N GLY A 39 -4.05 12.79 7.48
CA GLY A 39 -3.63 13.76 6.46
C GLY A 39 -3.71 13.25 5.02
N TYR A 40 -3.99 11.97 4.78
CA TYR A 40 -4.04 11.39 3.43
C TYR A 40 -5.28 11.84 2.68
N GLN A 41 -5.16 12.00 1.37
CA GLN A 41 -6.32 12.17 0.51
C GLN A 41 -6.96 10.80 0.27
N VAL A 42 -8.24 10.69 0.65
CA VAL A 42 -9.00 9.44 0.53
C VAL A 42 -10.06 9.58 -0.57
N THR A 43 -10.00 8.71 -1.57
CA THR A 43 -10.97 8.65 -2.67
C THR A 43 -11.71 7.32 -2.63
N PRO A 44 -13.05 7.30 -2.54
CA PRO A 44 -13.81 6.06 -2.61
C PRO A 44 -13.87 5.54 -4.05
N TYR A 45 -13.72 4.22 -4.21
CA TYR A 45 -13.85 3.54 -5.49
C TYR A 45 -14.39 2.13 -5.32
N GLU A 46 -15.67 1.92 -5.68
CA GLU A 46 -16.39 0.65 -5.47
C GLU A 46 -16.31 0.20 -4.01
N GLU A 47 -15.66 -0.94 -3.73
CA GLU A 47 -15.44 -1.48 -2.37
C GLU A 47 -14.12 -1.02 -1.72
N TRP A 48 -13.31 -0.25 -2.45
CA TRP A 48 -11.98 0.19 -2.05
C TRP A 48 -11.99 1.65 -1.61
N LEU A 49 -11.16 1.96 -0.62
CA LEU A 49 -10.76 3.32 -0.27
C LEU A 49 -9.31 3.51 -0.70
N ILE A 50 -9.08 4.47 -1.59
CA ILE A 50 -7.76 4.77 -2.16
C ILE A 50 -7.13 5.90 -1.34
N PHE A 51 -6.04 5.58 -0.64
CA PHE A 51 -5.26 6.50 0.18
C PHE A 51 -4.05 6.99 -0.59
N ASN A 52 -3.95 8.31 -0.74
CA ASN A 52 -2.82 8.98 -1.37
C ASN A 52 -2.14 9.87 -0.33
N SER A 53 -0.82 9.75 -0.19
CA SER A 53 -0.05 10.65 0.66
C SER A 53 -0.21 12.09 0.15
N ALA A 54 -0.70 12.99 0.99
CA ALA A 54 -1.02 14.36 0.58
C ALA A 54 0.19 15.19 0.15
N ASP A 55 1.40 14.81 0.58
CA ASP A 55 2.63 15.49 0.21
C ASP A 55 3.21 14.99 -1.12
N GLY A 56 2.65 13.91 -1.69
CA GLY A 56 3.16 13.26 -2.90
C GLY A 56 4.57 12.66 -2.76
N PHE A 57 5.17 12.76 -1.57
CA PHE A 57 6.58 12.49 -1.34
C PHE A 57 6.99 11.04 -1.63
N THR A 58 6.08 10.09 -1.39
CA THR A 58 6.35 8.67 -1.64
C THR A 58 5.78 8.16 -2.96
N ASN A 59 4.95 8.93 -3.68
CA ASN A 59 4.10 8.45 -4.80
C ASN A 59 3.34 7.14 -4.50
N GLN A 60 3.28 6.71 -3.24
CA GLN A 60 2.65 5.47 -2.82
C GLN A 60 1.16 5.69 -2.69
N THR A 61 0.42 4.76 -3.27
CA THR A 61 -1.03 4.71 -3.17
C THR A 61 -1.41 3.41 -2.48
N PHE A 62 -2.27 3.48 -1.47
CA PHE A 62 -2.80 2.29 -0.81
C PHE A 62 -4.27 2.09 -1.18
N LEU A 63 -4.60 0.92 -1.68
CA LEU A 63 -5.97 0.49 -1.92
C LEU A 63 -6.39 -0.34 -0.70
N VAL A 64 -7.31 0.19 0.10
CA VAL A 64 -7.73 -0.43 1.35
C VAL A 64 -9.17 -0.92 1.24
N SER A 65 -9.37 -2.19 1.60
CA SER A 65 -10.67 -2.81 1.83
C SER A 65 -10.68 -3.45 3.23
N ASP A 66 -11.83 -3.98 3.66
CA ASP A 66 -11.94 -4.69 4.95
C ASP A 66 -10.98 -5.90 5.03
N GLU A 67 -10.80 -6.60 3.91
CA GLU A 67 -10.04 -7.84 3.84
C GLU A 67 -8.55 -7.62 3.49
N MET A 68 -8.24 -6.58 2.71
CA MET A 68 -6.93 -6.42 2.09
C MET A 68 -6.45 -4.96 2.07
N VAL A 69 -5.15 -4.78 2.29
CA VAL A 69 -4.40 -3.55 1.95
C VAL A 69 -3.46 -3.86 0.79
N TYR A 70 -3.63 -3.20 -0.34
CA TYR A 70 -2.73 -3.31 -1.48
C TYR A 70 -1.91 -2.02 -1.61
N GLU A 71 -0.59 -2.14 -1.47
CA GLU A 71 0.36 -1.07 -1.75
C GLU A 71 0.66 -1.05 -3.24
N SER A 72 0.17 -0.02 -3.93
CA SER A 72 0.47 0.21 -5.34
C SER A 72 1.79 0.95 -5.46
N PRO A 73 2.76 0.39 -6.21
CA PRO A 73 4.00 1.09 -6.48
C PRO A 73 3.72 2.30 -7.39
N GLY A 74 4.41 3.42 -7.16
CA GLY A 74 4.14 4.70 -7.82
C GLY A 74 4.30 4.71 -9.36
N TRP A 75 4.78 3.63 -9.97
CA TRP A 75 4.88 3.44 -11.42
C TRP A 75 3.69 2.67 -12.01
N GLN A 76 2.86 2.01 -11.21
CA GLN A 76 1.71 1.23 -11.68
C GLN A 76 0.50 2.16 -11.90
N SER A 77 -0.25 1.93 -12.99
CA SER A 77 -1.52 2.63 -13.22
C SER A 77 -2.57 2.22 -12.19
N TYR A 78 -3.49 3.13 -11.85
CA TYR A 78 -4.61 2.82 -10.94
C TYR A 78 -5.46 1.62 -11.40
N GLU A 79 -5.69 1.49 -12.71
CA GLU A 79 -6.48 0.38 -13.26
C GLU A 79 -5.79 -0.98 -13.09
N ASP A 80 -4.47 -1.03 -13.29
CA ASP A 80 -3.66 -2.22 -13.04
C ASP A 80 -3.62 -2.57 -11.55
N ALA A 81 -3.39 -1.56 -10.69
CA ALA A 81 -3.39 -1.74 -9.24
C ALA A 81 -4.72 -2.30 -8.72
N LEU A 82 -5.84 -1.78 -9.22
CA LEU A 82 -7.18 -2.28 -8.89
C LEU A 82 -7.40 -3.71 -9.39
N THR A 83 -6.93 -4.02 -10.60
CA THR A 83 -7.07 -5.36 -11.20
C THR A 83 -6.28 -6.39 -10.41
N GLU A 84 -5.03 -6.08 -10.06
CA GLU A 84 -4.15 -6.94 -9.28
C GLU A 84 -4.68 -7.11 -7.85
N ALA A 85 -5.05 -6.01 -7.18
CA ALA A 85 -5.64 -6.04 -5.84
C ALA A 85 -6.89 -6.92 -5.78
N ARG A 86 -7.76 -6.86 -6.80
CA ARG A 86 -8.93 -7.75 -6.90
C ARG A 86 -8.55 -9.21 -7.08
N ALA A 87 -7.58 -9.51 -7.94
CA ALA A 87 -7.14 -10.87 -8.19
C ALA A 87 -6.54 -11.49 -6.92
N LEU A 88 -5.69 -10.72 -6.22
CA LEU A 88 -5.08 -11.12 -4.95
C LEU A 88 -6.13 -11.31 -3.85
N LYS A 89 -7.05 -10.36 -3.70
CA LYS A 89 -8.17 -10.48 -2.77
C LYS A 89 -9.03 -11.71 -3.05
N ALA A 90 -9.37 -11.96 -4.32
CA ALA A 90 -10.14 -13.14 -4.73
C ALA A 90 -9.40 -14.47 -4.46
N ALA A 91 -8.06 -14.44 -4.43
CA ALA A 91 -7.22 -15.56 -4.04
C ALA A 91 -7.07 -15.71 -2.50
N GLY A 92 -7.65 -14.80 -1.72
CA GLY A 92 -7.58 -14.80 -0.25
C GLY A 92 -6.34 -14.12 0.33
N ALA A 93 -5.62 -13.33 -0.46
CA ALA A 93 -4.48 -12.55 0.03
C ALA A 93 -4.97 -11.31 0.82
N THR A 94 -4.23 -10.96 1.87
CA THR A 94 -4.49 -9.78 2.72
C THR A 94 -3.55 -8.62 2.42
N ARG A 95 -2.46 -8.86 1.68
CA ARG A 95 -1.49 -7.86 1.23
C ARG A 95 -0.88 -8.22 -0.13
N ARG A 96 -0.27 -7.25 -0.81
CA ARG A 96 0.57 -7.52 -2.00
C ARG A 96 1.75 -8.39 -1.56
N PRO A 97 2.10 -9.47 -2.29
CA PRO A 97 3.33 -10.20 -2.01
C PRO A 97 4.52 -9.25 -2.18
N GLU A 98 5.53 -9.43 -1.32
CA GLU A 98 6.83 -8.79 -1.55
C GLU A 98 7.33 -9.28 -2.92
N ASP A 99 7.68 -8.34 -3.81
CA ASP A 99 8.35 -8.72 -5.06
C ASP A 99 9.59 -9.52 -4.63
N PRO A 100 9.83 -10.72 -5.16
CA PRO A 100 11.12 -11.35 -4.94
C PRO A 100 12.16 -10.36 -5.47
N ASP A 101 12.98 -9.82 -4.57
CA ASP A 101 14.05 -8.89 -4.89
C ASP A 101 14.72 -9.26 -6.22
N ASP A 102 15.00 -8.23 -7.03
CA ASP A 102 16.02 -8.18 -8.09
C ASP A 102 17.37 -8.74 -7.57
N GLU A 103 17.48 -10.04 -7.35
CA GLU A 103 18.72 -10.76 -7.03
C GLU A 103 19.54 -11.10 -8.30
N ASP A 104 19.39 -10.35 -9.40
CA ASP A 104 20.15 -10.55 -10.64
C ASP A 104 20.67 -9.21 -11.20
N ASP A 105 21.54 -8.52 -10.46
CA ASP A 105 22.47 -7.53 -11.04
C ASP A 105 23.83 -7.62 -10.33
N ASP A 106 24.42 -8.82 -10.40
CA ASP A 106 25.82 -9.09 -10.06
C ASP A 106 26.43 -9.99 -11.17
N ASP A 107 26.28 -9.58 -12.43
CA ASP A 107 27.19 -10.07 -13.50
C ASP A 107 28.38 -9.11 -13.57
N GLU A 108 29.29 -9.39 -12.64
CA GLU A 108 30.73 -9.15 -12.58
C GLU A 108 31.33 -8.16 -13.61
N ASP A 109 31.89 -7.09 -13.04
CA ASP A 109 32.94 -6.23 -13.60
C ASP A 109 34.10 -7.12 -14.14
N ASP A 110 34.08 -7.47 -15.42
CA ASP A 110 35.23 -8.10 -16.08
C ASP A 110 36.29 -6.99 -16.28
N GLU A 111 37.09 -6.81 -15.23
CA GLU A 111 38.28 -5.98 -15.17
C GLU A 111 39.17 -6.24 -16.41
N ASP A 112 39.53 -5.15 -17.10
CA ASP A 112 40.70 -5.06 -17.99
C ASP A 112 41.90 -5.79 -17.36
N ASP A 113 42.34 -6.92 -17.94
CA ASP A 113 43.69 -7.48 -17.72
C ASP A 113 44.34 -7.92 -19.04
N ASP A 114 45.41 -7.16 -19.37
CA ASP A 114 46.54 -7.34 -20.30
C ASP A 114 46.41 -7.12 -21.84
#